data_AF-A0A7V0TL12-F1
#
_entry.id   AF-A0A7V0TL12-F1
#
_cell.length_a   1.000
_cell.length_b   1.000
_cell.length_c   1.000
_cell.angle_alpha   90.00
_cell.angle_beta   90.00
_cell.angle_gamma   90.00
#
_symmetry.space_group_name_H-M   'P 1'
#
loop_
_entity.id
_entity.type
_entity.pdbx_description
1 polymer ?
#
loop_
_entity_poly.entity_id
_entity_poly.type
_entity_poly.pdbx_seq_one_letter_code
_entity_poly.pdbx_strand_id
1 'polypeptide(L)'
;MKHFLSLLFVCIITTGLRAQKYPFQDTGRGDEERLDNLISLMTLEEKIQCLSTRPSIPRLGVKGTRLTEGLHGLALSGPANWAVHGPGESVTTTFPQSIGLAQTWDPELLRQVASREAEEARYLAQNPRYGSSGLIIMAPNADLGRDIRWGRT
;
A
#
# COMPACT_ATOMS: atom_id res chain seq x y z
N MET A 1 12.09 -38.05 37.34
CA MET A 1 11.41 -37.96 36.02
C MET A 1 10.61 -36.67 35.82
N LYS A 2 9.93 -36.10 36.83
CA LYS A 2 9.15 -34.84 36.68
C LYS A 2 10.00 -33.59 36.39
N HIS A 3 11.21 -33.50 36.94
CA HIS A 3 12.12 -32.37 36.67
C HIS A 3 12.79 -32.43 35.28
N PHE A 4 12.94 -33.63 34.71
CA PHE A 4 13.53 -33.80 33.37
C PHE A 4 12.55 -33.34 32.27
N LEU A 5 11.25 -33.58 32.47
CA LEU A 5 10.20 -33.07 31.59
C LEU A 5 10.10 -31.53 31.61
N SER A 6 10.32 -30.91 32.79
CA SER A 6 10.28 -29.45 32.95
C SER A 6 11.47 -28.73 32.29
N LEU A 7 12.66 -29.36 32.28
CA LEU A 7 13.83 -28.83 31.58
C LEU A 7 13.68 -28.91 30.05
N LEU A 8 13.04 -29.96 29.54
CA LEU A 8 12.76 -30.09 28.10
C LEU A 8 11.77 -29.02 27.60
N PHE A 9 10.79 -28.64 28.42
CA PHE A 9 9.81 -27.61 28.09
C PHE A 9 10.41 -26.19 28.04
N VAL A 10 11.41 -25.90 28.88
CA VAL A 10 12.13 -24.61 28.88
C VAL A 10 13.06 -24.48 27.67
N CYS A 11 13.67 -25.58 27.20
CA CYS A 11 14.52 -25.54 26.00
C CYS A 11 13.74 -25.21 24.71
N ILE A 12 12.48 -25.63 24.60
CA ILE A 12 11.62 -25.34 23.43
C ILE A 12 11.24 -23.85 23.36
N ILE A 13 11.20 -23.15 24.49
CA ILE A 13 10.89 -21.70 24.52
C ILE A 13 12.11 -20.87 24.08
N THR A 14 13.33 -21.39 24.23
CA THR A 14 14.57 -20.67 23.87
C THR A 14 15.01 -20.81 22.42
N THR A 15 14.42 -21.72 21.63
CA THR A 15 14.51 -21.64 20.17
C THR A 15 13.59 -20.53 19.71
N GLY A 16 14.05 -19.28 19.88
CA GLY A 16 13.42 -18.13 19.25
C GLY A 16 13.32 -18.42 17.77
N LEU A 17 12.10 -18.67 17.30
CA LEU A 17 11.76 -18.73 15.89
C LEU A 17 12.19 -17.39 15.30
N ARG A 18 13.39 -17.31 14.73
CA ARG A 18 13.76 -16.21 13.86
C ARG A 18 13.01 -16.42 12.55
N ALA A 19 11.73 -16.08 12.57
CA ALA A 19 10.85 -16.09 11.41
C ALA A 19 11.33 -15.12 10.30
N GLN A 20 12.24 -14.21 10.64
CA GLN A 20 12.79 -13.20 9.76
C GLN A 20 14.21 -13.55 9.36
N LYS A 21 14.42 -13.72 8.05
CA LYS A 21 15.69 -14.09 7.41
C LYS A 21 16.65 -12.91 7.29
N TYR A 22 16.12 -11.69 7.14
CA TYR A 22 16.91 -10.48 6.87
C TYR A 22 16.56 -9.34 7.84
N PRO A 23 17.53 -8.47 8.23
CA PRO A 23 17.28 -7.35 9.11
C PRO A 23 16.16 -6.39 8.66
N PHE A 24 15.97 -6.16 7.36
CA PHE A 24 14.90 -5.28 6.86
C PHE A 24 13.47 -5.75 7.21
N GLN A 25 13.31 -7.02 7.58
CA GLN A 25 12.02 -7.60 7.97
C GLN A 25 11.64 -7.26 9.42
N ASP A 26 12.58 -6.76 10.21
CA ASP A 26 12.39 -6.40 11.61
C ASP A 26 11.71 -5.03 11.73
N THR A 27 10.42 -5.03 12.05
CA THR A 27 9.62 -3.80 12.22
C THR A 27 9.95 -3.04 13.50
N GLY A 28 10.83 -3.57 14.37
CA GLY A 28 11.37 -2.82 15.51
C GLY A 28 12.51 -1.87 15.14
N ARG A 29 13.07 -2.01 13.92
CA ARG A 29 14.10 -1.11 13.37
C ARG A 29 13.47 0.08 12.64
N GLY A 30 14.25 1.16 12.53
CA GLY A 30 13.85 2.33 11.76
C GLY A 30 13.71 2.04 10.27
N ASP A 31 12.84 2.77 9.58
CA ASP A 31 12.57 2.53 8.15
C ASP A 31 13.83 2.68 7.29
N GLU A 32 14.66 3.71 7.52
CA GLU A 32 15.91 3.90 6.77
C GLU A 32 16.88 2.73 6.96
N GLU A 33 17.06 2.23 8.18
CA GLU A 33 17.93 1.08 8.46
C GLU A 33 17.45 -0.17 7.71
N ARG A 34 16.13 -0.36 7.65
CA ARG A 34 15.52 -1.47 6.93
C ARG A 34 15.68 -1.30 5.42
N LEU A 35 15.51 -0.09 4.90
CA LEU A 35 15.67 0.21 3.48
C LEU A 35 17.14 0.06 3.03
N ASP A 36 18.10 0.58 3.80
CA ASP A 36 19.52 0.44 3.54
C ASP A 36 19.93 -1.04 3.52
N ASN A 37 19.46 -1.82 4.50
CA ASN A 37 19.71 -3.25 4.51
C ASN A 37 19.11 -3.92 3.27
N LEU A 38 17.85 -3.63 2.92
CA LEU A 38 17.20 -4.20 1.75
C LEU A 38 17.96 -3.87 0.46
N ILE A 39 18.34 -2.61 0.25
CA ILE A 39 19.07 -2.13 -0.94
C ILE A 39 20.48 -2.73 -1.00
N SER A 40 21.16 -2.90 0.14
CA SER A 40 22.49 -3.53 0.18
C SER A 40 22.46 -5.01 -0.24
N LEU A 41 21.33 -5.69 -0.04
CA LEU A 41 21.12 -7.08 -0.41
C LEU A 41 20.71 -7.26 -1.88
N MET A 42 20.33 -6.19 -2.60
CA MET A 42 19.91 -6.25 -3.99
C MET A 42 21.10 -6.35 -4.95
N THR A 43 20.94 -7.12 -6.02
CA THR A 43 21.83 -7.07 -7.19
C THR A 43 21.63 -5.77 -7.97
N LEU A 44 22.56 -5.45 -8.88
CA LEU A 44 22.39 -4.32 -9.79
C LEU A 44 21.12 -4.46 -10.63
N GLU A 45 20.85 -5.65 -11.17
CA GLU A 45 19.66 -5.93 -11.97
C GLU A 45 18.36 -5.73 -11.17
N GLU A 46 18.31 -6.19 -9.91
CA GLU A 46 17.15 -5.97 -9.04
C GLU A 46 16.91 -4.48 -8.77
N LYS A 47 17.99 -3.69 -8.62
CA LYS A 47 17.88 -2.22 -8.48
C LYS A 47 17.35 -1.56 -9.74
N ILE A 48 17.83 -1.97 -10.92
CA ILE A 48 17.35 -1.46 -12.21
C ILE A 48 15.87 -1.81 -12.39
N GLN A 49 15.45 -3.03 -12.07
CA GLN A 49 14.04 -3.45 -12.13
C GLN A 49 13.14 -2.62 -11.20
N CYS A 50 13.67 -2.16 -10.07
CA CYS A 50 12.93 -1.29 -9.15
C CYS A 50 12.67 0.13 -9.69
N LEU A 51 13.27 0.52 -10.82
CA LEU A 51 12.93 1.77 -11.53
C LEU A 51 11.66 1.64 -12.38
N SER A 52 11.01 0.47 -12.40
CA SER A 52 9.71 0.26 -13.04
C SER A 52 8.53 0.72 -12.16
N THR A 53 7.32 0.70 -12.71
CA THR A 53 6.10 1.14 -12.01
C THR A 53 5.58 0.17 -10.95
N ARG A 54 6.19 -1.01 -10.79
CA ARG A 54 5.79 -2.04 -9.80
C ARG A 54 7.01 -2.78 -9.25
N PRO A 55 7.87 -2.09 -8.47
CA PRO A 55 9.10 -2.68 -7.94
C PRO A 55 8.78 -3.91 -7.08
N SER A 56 9.35 -5.06 -7.44
CA SER A 56 9.22 -6.32 -6.71
C SER A 56 10.57 -7.03 -6.72
N ILE A 57 10.92 -7.70 -5.62
CA ILE A 57 12.19 -8.45 -5.49
C ILE A 57 11.88 -9.84 -4.93
N PRO A 58 11.40 -10.78 -5.78
CA PRO A 58 10.95 -12.10 -5.33
C PRO A 58 12.00 -12.89 -4.54
N ARG A 59 13.28 -12.79 -4.91
CA ARG A 59 14.39 -13.45 -4.21
C ARG A 59 14.51 -13.03 -2.75
N LEU A 60 14.20 -11.77 -2.45
CA LEU A 60 14.20 -11.22 -1.09
C LEU A 60 12.82 -11.28 -0.43
N GLY A 61 11.81 -11.83 -1.12
CA GLY A 61 10.44 -11.91 -0.62
C GLY A 61 9.70 -10.56 -0.60
N VAL A 62 10.21 -9.55 -1.30
CA VAL A 62 9.54 -8.24 -1.40
C VAL A 62 8.55 -8.27 -2.55
N LYS A 63 7.26 -8.14 -2.22
CA LYS A 63 6.17 -8.05 -3.19
C LYS A 63 5.81 -6.59 -3.41
N GLY A 64 5.87 -6.14 -4.66
CA GLY A 64 5.43 -4.81 -5.04
C GLY A 64 3.93 -4.62 -4.89
N THR A 65 3.52 -3.36 -5.00
CA THR A 65 2.12 -2.96 -5.01
C THR A 65 1.78 -2.26 -6.33
N ARG A 66 0.49 -2.21 -6.66
CA ARG A 66 0.01 -1.48 -7.83
C ARG A 66 -0.05 0.02 -7.52
N LEU A 67 0.03 0.83 -8.57
CA LEU A 67 -0.47 2.20 -8.57
C LEU A 67 -1.99 2.16 -8.78
N THR A 68 -2.72 3.06 -8.13
CA THR A 68 -4.18 3.19 -8.27
C THR A 68 -4.58 4.66 -8.25
N GLU A 69 -5.48 5.03 -9.14
CA GLU A 69 -6.04 6.38 -9.22
C GLU A 69 -7.08 6.58 -8.11
N GLY A 70 -7.12 7.79 -7.54
CA GLY A 70 -7.84 8.06 -6.28
C GLY A 70 -8.14 9.54 -6.06
N LEU A 71 -8.51 10.28 -7.11
CA LEU A 71 -8.63 11.74 -7.00
C LEU A 71 -9.77 12.18 -6.06
N HIS A 72 -10.89 11.44 -6.08
CA HIS A 72 -12.07 11.73 -5.28
C HIS A 72 -12.81 10.41 -4.97
N GLY A 73 -12.05 9.42 -4.50
CA GLY A 73 -12.46 8.02 -4.49
C GLY A 73 -11.66 7.18 -5.48
N LEU A 74 -11.52 5.89 -5.19
CA LEU A 74 -10.72 4.98 -6.01
C LEU A 74 -11.33 4.78 -7.38
N ALA A 75 -10.56 4.96 -8.44
CA ALA A 75 -11.04 4.77 -9.79
C ALA A 75 -10.87 3.30 -10.22
N LEU A 76 -11.61 2.41 -9.57
CA LEU A 76 -11.60 0.97 -9.84
C LEU A 76 -12.80 0.56 -10.71
N SER A 77 -13.80 -0.09 -10.11
CA SER A 77 -15.01 -0.55 -10.78
C SER A 77 -16.22 0.33 -10.45
N GLY A 78 -17.42 -0.04 -10.89
CA GLY A 78 -18.61 0.79 -10.73
C GLY A 78 -18.60 1.99 -11.69
N PRO A 79 -19.02 3.20 -11.29
CA PRO A 79 -19.15 4.35 -12.20
C PRO A 79 -17.83 4.80 -12.86
N ALA A 80 -16.69 4.63 -12.18
CA ALA A 80 -15.37 5.03 -12.70
C ALA A 80 -14.84 4.05 -13.76
N ASN A 81 -15.08 2.76 -13.56
CA ASN A 81 -14.90 1.69 -14.54
C ASN A 81 -13.52 1.61 -15.25
N TRP A 82 -12.44 2.03 -14.59
CA TRP A 82 -11.10 2.07 -15.21
C TRP A 82 -10.28 0.81 -15.02
N ALA A 83 -10.51 0.00 -13.97
CA ALA A 83 -9.50 -0.98 -13.56
C ALA A 83 -9.93 -2.45 -13.53
N VAL A 84 -11.19 -2.79 -13.22
CA VAL A 84 -11.62 -4.19 -13.08
C VAL A 84 -13.07 -4.39 -13.51
N HIS A 85 -13.29 -5.33 -14.42
CA HIS A 85 -14.59 -5.86 -14.81
C HIS A 85 -14.68 -7.35 -14.51
N GLY A 86 -15.81 -7.81 -13.96
CA GLY A 86 -16.05 -9.24 -13.72
C GLY A 86 -15.44 -9.74 -12.39
N PRO A 87 -14.80 -10.92 -12.35
CA PRO A 87 -14.24 -11.44 -11.10
C PRO A 87 -13.25 -10.46 -10.45
N GLY A 88 -13.50 -10.09 -9.20
CA GLY A 88 -12.71 -9.09 -8.46
C GLY A 88 -13.19 -7.64 -8.64
N GLU A 89 -14.32 -7.43 -9.30
CA GLU A 89 -14.99 -6.13 -9.39
C GLU A 89 -15.34 -5.59 -7.99
N SER A 90 -14.98 -4.34 -7.74
CA SER A 90 -15.20 -3.68 -6.46
C SER A 90 -15.70 -2.26 -6.69
N VAL A 91 -16.96 -2.03 -6.33
CA VAL A 91 -17.52 -0.68 -6.26
C VAL A 91 -16.85 0.04 -5.10
N THR A 92 -16.47 1.28 -5.35
CA THR A 92 -15.77 2.15 -4.40
C THR A 92 -16.53 3.45 -4.29
N THR A 93 -16.39 4.13 -3.15
CA THR A 93 -17.13 5.37 -2.90
C THR A 93 -16.61 6.46 -3.84
N THR A 94 -17.51 7.17 -4.50
CA THR A 94 -17.19 8.36 -5.31
C THR A 94 -17.64 9.62 -4.56
N PHE A 95 -16.69 10.49 -4.26
CA PHE A 95 -16.92 11.78 -3.62
C PHE A 95 -17.05 12.90 -4.67
N PRO A 96 -17.50 14.12 -4.30
CA PRO A 96 -17.38 15.27 -5.17
C PRO A 96 -15.93 15.47 -5.65
N GLN A 97 -15.76 15.95 -6.88
CA GLN A 97 -14.43 16.32 -7.42
C GLN A 97 -13.68 17.28 -6.47
N SER A 98 -12.36 17.32 -6.59
CA SER A 98 -11.47 18.12 -5.72
C SER A 98 -11.91 19.58 -5.59
N ILE A 99 -12.36 20.21 -6.68
CA ILE A 99 -12.88 21.59 -6.68
C ILE A 99 -14.17 21.73 -5.86
N GLY A 100 -15.07 20.75 -5.93
CA GLY A 100 -16.31 20.73 -5.15
C GLY A 100 -16.05 20.48 -3.66
N LEU A 101 -15.09 19.60 -3.34
CA LEU A 101 -14.63 19.43 -1.96
C LEU A 101 -13.97 20.70 -1.42
N ALA A 102 -13.16 21.39 -2.23
CA ALA A 102 -12.51 22.64 -1.83
C ALA A 102 -13.52 23.75 -1.52
N GLN A 103 -14.67 23.78 -2.19
CA GLN A 103 -15.74 24.75 -1.92
C GLN A 103 -16.37 24.61 -0.52
N THR A 104 -16.12 23.50 0.18
CA THR A 104 -16.58 23.34 1.57
C THR A 104 -15.78 24.16 2.57
N TRP A 105 -14.53 24.55 2.22
CA TRP A 105 -13.58 25.18 3.14
C TRP A 105 -13.36 24.42 4.45
N ASP A 106 -13.52 23.09 4.44
CA ASP A 106 -13.42 22.23 5.62
C ASP A 106 -12.27 21.20 5.47
N PRO A 107 -11.06 21.49 5.99
CA PRO A 107 -9.93 20.58 5.93
C PRO A 107 -10.17 19.25 6.66
N GLU A 108 -11.02 19.25 7.69
CA GLU A 108 -11.31 18.06 8.49
C GLU A 108 -12.24 17.12 7.70
N LEU A 109 -13.21 17.67 6.98
CA LEU A 109 -14.00 16.90 6.01
C LEU A 109 -13.11 16.28 4.92
N LEU A 110 -12.16 17.02 4.35
CA LEU A 110 -11.22 16.50 3.37
C LEU A 110 -10.38 15.34 3.94
N ARG A 111 -9.92 15.47 5.19
CA ARG A 111 -9.19 14.40 5.89
C ARG A 111 -10.05 13.15 6.08
N GLN A 112 -11.33 13.31 6.40
CA GLN A 112 -12.26 12.17 6.54
C GLN A 112 -12.50 11.47 5.20
N VAL A 113 -12.69 12.22 4.11
CA VAL A 113 -12.82 11.67 2.75
C VAL A 113 -11.57 10.86 2.38
N ALA A 114 -10.38 11.44 2.53
CA ALA A 114 -9.12 10.76 2.25
C ALA A 114 -8.91 9.51 3.13
N SER A 115 -9.34 9.54 4.41
CA SER A 115 -9.29 8.39 5.30
C SER A 115 -10.17 7.23 4.81
N ARG A 116 -11.38 7.53 4.31
CA ARG A 116 -12.27 6.50 3.76
C ARG A 116 -11.70 5.88 2.49
N GLU A 117 -11.12 6.70 1.63
CA GLU A 117 -10.45 6.20 0.43
C GLU A 117 -9.25 5.29 0.76
N ALA A 118 -8.43 5.68 1.75
CA ALA A 118 -7.30 4.88 2.20
C ALA A 118 -7.73 3.53 2.81
N GLU A 119 -8.84 3.50 3.55
CA GLU A 119 -9.45 2.27 4.08
C GLU A 119 -9.89 1.34 2.93
N GLU A 120 -10.60 1.87 1.94
CA GLU A 120 -11.02 1.10 0.76
C GLU A 120 -9.80 0.56 -0.01
N ALA A 121 -8.76 1.38 -0.19
CA ALA A 121 -7.55 0.97 -0.92
C ALA A 121 -6.85 -0.18 -0.22
N ARG A 122 -6.67 -0.06 1.10
CA ARG A 122 -6.07 -1.08 1.94
C ARG A 122 -6.86 -2.38 1.89
N TYR A 123 -8.18 -2.30 2.07
CA TYR A 123 -9.07 -3.45 2.07
C TYR A 123 -9.00 -4.20 0.73
N LEU A 124 -9.14 -3.49 -0.38
CA LEU A 124 -9.14 -4.09 -1.71
C LEU A 124 -7.77 -4.64 -2.14
N ALA A 125 -6.68 -4.05 -1.68
CA ALA A 125 -5.33 -4.55 -1.94
C ALA A 125 -5.00 -5.83 -1.15
N GLN A 126 -5.53 -5.96 0.07
CA GLN A 126 -5.23 -7.08 0.97
C GLN A 126 -6.24 -8.22 0.90
N ASN A 127 -7.48 -7.94 0.49
CA ASN A 127 -8.52 -8.94 0.42
C ASN A 127 -8.30 -9.87 -0.79
N PRO A 128 -8.07 -11.19 -0.59
CA PRO A 128 -7.78 -12.13 -1.66
C PRO A 128 -8.91 -12.28 -2.70
N ARG A 129 -10.15 -11.92 -2.33
CA ARG A 129 -11.31 -11.97 -3.23
C ARG A 129 -11.23 -10.91 -4.33
N TYR A 130 -10.58 -9.79 -4.06
CA TYR A 130 -10.49 -8.66 -4.99
C TYR A 130 -9.07 -8.57 -5.55
N GLY A 131 -8.07 -8.40 -4.67
CA GLY A 131 -6.66 -8.23 -5.04
C GLY A 131 -6.42 -7.16 -6.12
N SER A 132 -7.37 -6.22 -6.26
CA SER A 132 -7.54 -5.38 -7.44
C SER A 132 -6.89 -4.01 -7.29
N SER A 133 -6.78 -3.51 -6.05
CA SER A 133 -6.28 -2.17 -5.74
C SER A 133 -4.76 -2.13 -5.52
N GLY A 134 -4.25 -0.92 -5.33
CA GLY A 134 -2.86 -0.58 -5.05
C GLY A 134 -2.73 0.16 -3.72
N LEU A 135 -1.50 0.20 -3.21
CA LEU A 135 -1.17 0.93 -1.97
C LEU A 135 -0.45 2.25 -2.24
N ILE A 136 -0.22 2.57 -3.51
CA ILE A 136 0.30 3.85 -3.94
C ILE A 136 -0.83 4.51 -4.72
N ILE A 137 -1.40 5.56 -4.13
CA ILE A 137 -2.54 6.28 -4.69
C ILE A 137 -2.03 7.50 -5.45
N MET A 138 -2.45 7.63 -6.72
CA MET A 138 -2.10 8.74 -7.59
C MET A 138 -3.01 9.95 -7.33
N ALA A 139 -2.93 10.48 -6.11
CA ALA A 139 -3.68 11.63 -5.64
C ALA A 139 -2.91 12.31 -4.50
N PRO A 140 -3.17 13.60 -4.22
CA PRO A 140 -4.11 14.50 -4.90
C PRO A 140 -3.52 15.09 -6.21
N ASN A 141 -4.38 15.69 -7.04
CA ASN A 141 -3.93 16.71 -7.99
C ASN A 141 -3.83 18.04 -7.24
N ALA A 142 -2.62 18.58 -7.13
CA ALA A 142 -2.33 19.84 -6.42
C ALA A 142 -1.91 20.97 -7.37
N ASP A 143 -1.98 20.75 -8.69
CA ASP A 143 -1.70 21.77 -9.69
C ASP A 143 -2.75 22.91 -9.62
N LEU A 144 -2.30 24.15 -9.82
CA LEU A 144 -3.19 25.31 -9.81
C LEU A 144 -3.88 25.49 -11.17
N GLY A 145 -5.21 25.63 -11.13
CA GLY A 145 -6.05 26.02 -12.25
C GLY A 145 -5.84 27.44 -12.75
N ARG A 146 -4.65 27.74 -13.28
CA ARG A 146 -4.27 29.11 -13.69
C ARG A 146 -5.01 29.60 -14.93
N ASP A 147 -5.27 28.70 -15.88
CA ASP A 147 -6.00 28.99 -17.11
C ASP A 147 -7.37 28.32 -17.05
N ILE A 148 -8.44 29.10 -17.20
CA ILE A 148 -9.83 28.63 -17.14
C ILE A 148 -10.16 27.58 -18.21
N ARG A 149 -9.34 27.44 -19.25
CA ARG A 149 -9.51 26.46 -20.32
C ARG A 149 -8.90 25.10 -19.97
N TRP A 150 -8.19 24.99 -18.85
CA TRP A 150 -7.56 23.72 -18.47
C TRP A 150 -8.65 22.71 -18.07
N GLY A 151 -8.81 21.66 -18.89
CA GLY A 151 -9.86 20.65 -18.71
C GLY A 151 -9.65 19.66 -17.57
N ARG A 152 -8.64 19.88 -16.70
CA ARG A 152 -8.36 19.04 -15.51
C ARG A 152 -8.44 19.83 -14.20
N THR A 153 -9.04 21.02 -14.27
CA THR A 153 -9.29 21.88 -13.11
C THR A 153 -10.49 21.41 -12.30
#